data_AF-A0A6M0BHK7-F1
#
_entry.id   AF-A0A6M0BHK7-F1
#
_cell.length_a   1.000
_cell.length_b   1.000
_cell.length_c   1.000
_cell.angle_alpha   90.00
_cell.angle_beta   90.00
_cell.angle_gamma   90.00
#
_symmetry.space_group_name_H-M   'P 1'
#
loop_
_entity.id
_entity.type
_entity.pdbx_description
1 polymer ?
#
loop_
_entity_poly.entity_id
_entity_poly.type
_entity_poly.pdbx_seq_one_letter_code
_entity_poly.pdbx_strand_id
1 'polypeptide(L)'
;MPRASYGPEVKARALRLFEALVSFAKYEIAHDGNIEINFSWNKKNSARPELVIKTKKTKFLIELTEKDNYPDSLSKDQVVEALQRMEHLLGILKDNRVKKKGTEERHFTLTLYAQHLDTNLKKFEQEWETKRREKSKRQEQATATPAKTCQSFRPKPGVPFHAPSPPRYFIPRPEV
;
A
#
# COMPACT_ATOMS: atom_id res chain seq x y z
N MET A 1 -12.31 -2.67 2.22
CA MET A 1 -10.85 -2.55 2.02
C MET A 1 -10.22 -2.29 3.36
N PRO A 2 -9.19 -3.04 3.78
CA PRO A 2 -8.49 -2.78 5.02
C PRO A 2 -7.85 -1.38 4.99
N ARG A 3 -7.72 -0.76 6.17
CA ARG A 3 -7.16 0.59 6.35
C ARG A 3 -5.79 0.68 5.68
N ALA A 4 -5.57 1.74 4.89
CA ALA A 4 -4.28 2.00 4.27
C ALA A 4 -3.23 2.31 5.36
N SER A 5 -2.42 1.32 5.72
CA SER A 5 -1.30 1.49 6.63
C SER A 5 -0.07 1.98 5.85
N TYR A 6 0.54 3.05 6.34
CA TYR A 6 1.81 3.60 5.81
C TYR A 6 2.95 3.37 6.81
N GLY A 7 2.87 2.28 7.57
CA GLY A 7 3.79 1.94 8.65
C GLY A 7 5.20 1.59 8.16
N PRO A 8 6.14 1.42 9.10
CA PRO A 8 7.53 1.07 8.79
C PRO A 8 7.66 -0.25 8.02
N GLU A 9 6.83 -1.25 8.32
CA GLU A 9 6.81 -2.51 7.58
C GLU A 9 6.44 -2.33 6.10
N VAL A 10 5.38 -1.56 5.81
CA VAL A 10 4.93 -1.30 4.44
C VAL A 10 5.99 -0.50 3.66
N LYS A 11 6.66 0.44 4.34
CA LYS A 11 7.82 1.16 3.78
C LYS A 11 8.92 0.18 3.40
N ALA A 12 9.33 -0.71 4.30
CA ALA A 12 10.39 -1.68 4.05
C ALA A 12 10.05 -2.62 2.88
N ARG A 13 8.80 -3.13 2.82
CA ARG A 13 8.33 -3.98 1.70
C ARG A 13 8.36 -3.24 0.37
N ALA A 14 7.91 -1.99 0.34
CA ALA A 14 7.95 -1.17 -0.87
C ALA A 14 9.39 -0.86 -1.29
N LEU A 15 10.23 -0.44 -0.35
CA LEU A 15 11.63 -0.10 -0.63
C LEU A 15 12.40 -1.30 -1.19
N ARG A 16 12.18 -2.48 -0.61
CA ARG A 16 12.74 -3.73 -1.10
C ARG A 16 12.28 -4.08 -2.52
N LEU A 17 10.98 -4.00 -2.80
CA LEU A 17 10.47 -4.23 -4.15
C LEU A 17 11.07 -3.23 -5.15
N PHE A 18 11.21 -1.97 -4.75
CA PHE A 18 11.83 -0.93 -5.57
C PHE A 18 13.30 -1.23 -5.84
N GLU A 19 14.07 -1.60 -4.82
CA GLU A 19 15.47 -1.99 -4.93
C GLU A 19 15.63 -3.19 -5.88
N ALA A 20 14.86 -4.26 -5.68
CA ALA A 20 14.89 -5.44 -6.53
C ALA A 20 14.61 -5.10 -8.01
N LEU A 21 13.63 -4.23 -8.29
CA LEU A 21 13.31 -3.80 -9.66
C LEU A 21 14.43 -2.96 -10.30
N VAL A 22 15.04 -2.05 -9.54
CA VAL A 22 16.13 -1.20 -10.05
C VAL A 22 17.41 -2.02 -10.23
N SER A 23 17.76 -2.90 -9.29
CA SER A 23 18.88 -3.82 -9.39
C SER A 23 18.73 -4.76 -10.58
N PHE A 24 17.55 -5.36 -10.76
CA PHE A 24 17.22 -6.18 -11.94
C PHE A 24 17.48 -5.45 -13.25
N ALA A 25 17.08 -4.18 -13.33
CA ALA A 25 17.25 -3.38 -14.53
C ALA A 25 18.68 -2.83 -14.73
N LYS A 26 19.52 -2.81 -13.68
CA LYS A 26 20.88 -2.28 -13.71
C LYS A 26 21.97 -3.32 -13.99
N TYR A 27 21.79 -4.58 -13.62
CA TYR A 27 22.63 -5.79 -13.84
C TYR A 27 22.70 -6.61 -12.51
N GLU A 28 22.77 -7.95 -12.60
CA GLU A 28 23.01 -8.94 -11.51
C GLU A 28 21.82 -9.66 -10.85
N ILE A 29 20.66 -9.78 -11.49
CA ILE A 29 19.81 -10.94 -11.23
C ILE A 29 19.93 -11.80 -12.47
N ALA A 30 20.71 -12.90 -12.37
CA ALA A 30 20.91 -13.85 -13.45
C ALA A 30 19.59 -14.05 -14.21
N HIS A 31 19.61 -13.71 -15.50
CA HIS A 31 18.58 -14.11 -16.45
C HIS A 31 18.59 -15.64 -16.53
N ASP A 32 18.15 -16.31 -15.47
CA ASP A 32 17.56 -17.62 -15.61
C ASP A 32 16.43 -17.42 -16.61
N GLY A 33 16.56 -18.03 -17.78
CA GLY A 33 15.63 -17.89 -18.91
C GLY A 33 14.18 -18.31 -18.63
N ASN A 34 13.82 -18.50 -17.37
CA ASN A 34 12.47 -18.77 -16.86
C ASN A 34 11.69 -17.50 -16.48
N ILE A 35 12.34 -16.35 -16.26
CA ILE A 35 11.67 -15.13 -15.82
C ILE A 35 11.24 -14.28 -17.03
N GLU A 36 9.97 -14.34 -17.42
CA GLU A 36 9.41 -13.54 -18.52
C GLU A 36 9.10 -12.09 -18.09
N ILE A 37 10.14 -11.36 -17.69
CA ILE A 37 10.10 -9.92 -17.40
C ILE A 37 10.74 -9.15 -18.55
N ASN A 38 9.96 -8.31 -19.21
CA ASN A 38 10.45 -7.36 -20.20
C ASN A 38 10.68 -6.02 -19.51
N PHE A 39 11.88 -5.46 -19.62
CA PHE A 39 12.17 -4.13 -19.13
C PHE A 39 12.71 -3.24 -20.26
N SER A 40 12.44 -1.94 -20.18
CA SER A 40 12.91 -0.97 -21.15
C SER A 40 13.19 0.36 -20.46
N TRP A 41 14.36 0.92 -20.72
CA TRP A 41 14.75 2.22 -20.20
C TRP A 41 14.28 3.32 -21.15
N ASN A 42 13.35 4.15 -20.68
CA ASN A 42 13.05 5.43 -21.29
C ASN A 42 13.97 6.49 -20.69
N LYS A 43 14.57 7.32 -21.54
CA LYS A 43 15.37 8.49 -21.12
C LYS A 43 16.49 8.15 -20.11
N LYS A 44 17.23 7.06 -20.36
CA LYS A 44 18.30 6.55 -19.47
C LYS A 44 19.33 7.62 -19.04
N ASN A 45 19.63 8.58 -19.91
CA ASN A 45 20.59 9.66 -19.68
C ASN A 45 19.96 10.99 -19.25
N SER A 46 18.66 11.03 -18.96
CA SER A 46 17.99 12.25 -18.49
C SER A 46 18.02 12.36 -16.97
N ALA A 47 17.76 13.56 -16.46
CA ALA A 47 17.70 13.86 -15.02
C ALA A 47 16.67 12.99 -14.25
N ARG A 48 15.69 12.39 -14.94
CA ARG A 48 14.69 11.47 -14.38
C ARG A 48 14.58 10.25 -15.28
N PRO A 49 15.39 9.20 -15.07
CA PRO A 49 15.30 8.01 -15.90
C PRO A 49 13.99 7.27 -15.62
N GLU A 50 13.35 6.78 -16.68
CA GLU A 50 12.07 6.08 -16.60
C GLU A 50 12.29 4.60 -16.93
N LEU A 51 11.96 3.71 -16.00
CA LEU A 51 12.07 2.27 -16.17
C LEU A 51 10.69 1.68 -16.44
N VAL A 52 10.46 1.22 -17.67
CA VAL A 52 9.22 0.54 -18.06
C VAL A 52 9.39 -0.95 -17.81
N ILE A 53 8.49 -1.52 -17.01
CA ILE A 53 8.51 -2.95 -16.65
C ILE A 53 7.20 -3.58 -17.09
N LYS A 54 7.31 -4.67 -17.84
CA LYS A 54 6.20 -5.49 -18.31
C LYS A 54 6.44 -6.93 -17.91
N THR A 55 5.60 -7.45 -17.03
CA THR A 55 5.61 -8.86 -16.60
C THR A 55 4.35 -9.56 -17.07
N LYS A 56 4.47 -10.83 -17.50
CA LYS A 56 3.29 -11.62 -17.88
C LYS A 56 2.43 -12.05 -16.69
N LYS A 57 3.05 -12.23 -15.52
CA LYS A 57 2.37 -12.66 -14.27
C LYS A 57 2.89 -11.87 -13.08
N THR A 58 2.07 -11.77 -12.05
CA THR A 58 2.48 -11.16 -10.76
C THR A 58 3.48 -12.06 -10.01
N LYS A 59 3.50 -13.38 -10.28
CA LYS A 59 4.46 -14.32 -9.69
C LYS A 59 5.92 -13.98 -10.00
N PHE A 60 6.21 -13.49 -11.20
CA PHE A 60 7.57 -13.06 -11.55
C PHE A 60 8.09 -11.93 -10.68
N LEU A 61 7.21 -11.06 -10.15
CA LEU A 61 7.62 -10.02 -9.21
C LEU A 61 7.93 -10.60 -7.82
N ILE A 62 7.28 -11.71 -7.45
CA ILE A 62 7.56 -12.44 -6.22
C ILE A 62 8.92 -13.15 -6.36
N GLU A 63 9.11 -13.89 -7.45
CA GLU A 63 10.38 -14.57 -7.77
C GLU A 63 11.55 -13.58 -7.83
N LEU A 64 11.30 -12.37 -8.32
CA LEU A 64 12.28 -11.30 -8.31
C LEU A 64 12.73 -10.92 -6.89
N THR A 65 11.79 -10.90 -5.95
CA THR A 65 12.06 -10.60 -4.54
C THR A 65 12.65 -11.79 -3.79
N GLU A 66 12.54 -13.01 -4.32
CA GLU A 66 13.22 -14.21 -3.81
C GLU A 66 14.70 -14.21 -4.19
N LYS A 67 15.04 -13.68 -5.38
CA LYS A 67 16.42 -13.52 -5.84
C LYS A 67 17.14 -12.29 -5.24
N ASP A 68 16.44 -11.53 -4.41
CA ASP A 68 16.94 -10.33 -3.75
C ASP A 68 17.77 -10.67 -2.49
N ASN A 69 18.54 -9.72 -1.97
CA ASN A 69 19.51 -9.95 -0.88
C ASN A 69 18.89 -10.16 0.52
N TYR A 70 17.58 -10.43 0.60
CA TYR A 70 16.82 -10.47 1.84
C TYR A 70 16.17 -11.85 2.03
N PRO A 71 16.11 -12.37 3.27
CA PRO A 71 15.75 -13.76 3.54
C PRO A 71 14.26 -14.09 3.41
N ASP A 72 13.36 -13.10 3.42
CA ASP A 72 11.91 -13.32 3.47
C ASP A 72 11.25 -13.14 2.10
N SER A 73 10.33 -13.97 1.65
CA SER A 73 9.71 -13.80 0.31
C SER A 73 8.45 -12.95 0.39
N LEU A 74 8.30 -11.93 -0.48
CA LEU A 74 7.09 -11.11 -0.48
C LEU A 74 5.89 -11.89 -1.04
N SER A 75 4.83 -12.02 -0.24
CA SER A 75 3.57 -12.59 -0.71
C SER A 75 2.93 -11.76 -1.83
N LYS A 76 2.13 -12.40 -2.70
CA LYS A 76 1.40 -11.73 -3.81
C LYS A 76 0.67 -10.46 -3.38
N ASP A 77 -0.03 -10.53 -2.24
CA ASP A 77 -0.78 -9.39 -1.71
C ASP A 77 0.14 -8.23 -1.30
N GLN A 78 1.29 -8.56 -0.71
CA GLN A 78 2.31 -7.58 -0.30
C GLN A 78 2.97 -6.88 -1.49
N VAL A 79 3.25 -7.62 -2.56
CA VAL A 79 3.76 -7.03 -3.81
C VAL A 79 2.74 -6.08 -4.42
N VAL A 80 1.46 -6.49 -4.47
CA VAL A 80 0.39 -5.64 -4.99
C VAL A 80 0.17 -4.41 -4.12
N GLU A 81 0.18 -4.56 -2.80
CA GLU A 81 0.12 -3.44 -1.88
C GLU A 81 1.29 -2.48 -2.10
N ALA A 82 2.53 -2.99 -2.14
CA ALA A 82 3.73 -2.18 -2.37
C ALA A 82 3.64 -1.36 -3.65
N LEU A 83 3.24 -1.97 -4.78
CA LEU A 83 3.03 -1.26 -6.06
C LEU A 83 1.97 -0.17 -5.94
N GLN A 84 0.83 -0.47 -5.30
CA GLN A 84 -0.23 0.52 -5.08
C GLN A 84 0.24 1.67 -4.19
N ARG A 85 1.07 1.41 -3.17
CA ARG A 85 1.62 2.47 -2.33
C ARG A 85 2.62 3.33 -3.09
N MET A 86 3.49 2.75 -3.92
CA MET A 86 4.38 3.53 -4.76
C MET A 86 3.62 4.45 -5.73
N GLU A 87 2.51 3.97 -6.29
CA GLU A 87 1.62 4.79 -7.14
C GLU A 87 0.92 5.89 -6.32
N HIS A 88 0.17 5.53 -5.28
CA HIS A 88 -0.70 6.47 -4.56
C HIS A 88 0.00 7.38 -3.53
N LEU A 89 1.16 6.99 -3.03
CA LEU A 89 1.90 7.77 -2.04
C LEU A 89 2.98 8.61 -2.70
N LEU A 90 3.83 7.98 -3.51
CA LEU A 90 4.99 8.63 -4.11
C LEU A 90 4.71 9.18 -5.51
N GLY A 91 3.75 8.61 -6.25
CA GLY A 91 3.48 9.04 -7.63
C GLY A 91 4.63 8.74 -8.61
N ILE A 92 5.61 7.93 -8.20
CA ILE A 92 6.75 7.53 -9.03
C ILE A 92 6.40 6.41 -9.99
N LEU A 93 5.38 5.60 -9.64
CA LEU A 93 4.91 4.48 -10.43
C LEU A 93 3.65 4.89 -11.17
N LYS A 94 3.66 4.66 -12.49
CA LYS A 94 2.54 4.89 -13.38
C LYS A 94 2.09 3.56 -13.98
N ASP A 95 0.91 3.09 -13.58
CA ASP A 95 0.31 1.89 -14.19
C ASP A 95 -0.16 2.19 -15.62
N ASN A 96 0.37 1.46 -16.60
CA ASN A 96 0.02 1.57 -18.03
C ASN A 96 -0.87 0.39 -18.49
N ARG A 97 -1.59 -0.26 -17.56
CA ARG A 97 -2.42 -1.42 -17.89
C ARG A 97 -3.76 -0.93 -18.43
N VAL A 98 -4.16 -1.47 -19.58
CA VAL A 98 -5.48 -1.20 -20.17
C VAL A 98 -6.59 -1.82 -19.31
N LYS A 99 -6.35 -3.01 -18.75
CA LYS A 99 -7.29 -3.72 -17.86
C LYS A 99 -6.65 -3.94 -16.48
N LYS A 100 -7.16 -3.22 -15.47
CA LYS A 100 -6.64 -3.30 -14.09
C LYS A 100 -7.15 -4.50 -13.30
N LYS A 101 -8.36 -4.97 -13.62
CA LYS A 101 -9.05 -6.10 -12.96
C LYS A 101 -8.97 -7.37 -13.81
N GLY A 102 -8.69 -8.50 -13.19
CA GLY A 102 -8.73 -9.84 -13.82
C GLY A 102 -7.48 -10.25 -14.59
N THR A 103 -6.57 -9.32 -14.90
CA THR A 103 -5.33 -9.65 -15.61
C THR A 103 -4.18 -9.89 -14.63
N GLU A 104 -3.38 -10.93 -14.86
CA GLU A 104 -2.17 -11.21 -14.06
C GLU A 104 -0.94 -10.44 -14.56
N GLU A 105 -0.98 -10.03 -15.84
CA GLU A 105 0.04 -9.21 -16.49
C GLU A 105 0.15 -7.85 -15.82
N ARG A 106 1.38 -7.43 -15.53
CA ARG A 106 1.68 -6.11 -14.97
C ARG A 106 2.44 -5.30 -15.98
N HIS A 107 2.06 -4.05 -16.16
CA HIS A 107 2.75 -3.12 -17.04
C HIS A 107 2.74 -1.74 -16.40
N PHE A 108 3.90 -1.26 -15.99
CA PHE A 108 4.03 0.01 -15.30
C PHE A 108 5.35 0.70 -15.64
N THR A 109 5.38 2.02 -15.49
CA THR A 109 6.57 2.85 -15.62
C THR A 109 6.97 3.35 -14.25
N LEU A 110 8.22 3.13 -13.88
CA LEU A 110 8.83 3.60 -12.66
C LEU A 110 9.75 4.78 -12.98
N THR A 111 9.43 5.96 -12.46
CA THR A 111 10.26 7.16 -12.61
C THR A 111 11.26 7.21 -11.49
N LEU A 112 12.56 7.14 -11.82
CA LEU A 112 13.64 7.25 -10.86
C LEU A 112 14.06 8.71 -10.67
N TYR A 113 14.70 8.99 -9.54
CA TYR A 113 15.23 10.31 -9.18
C TYR A 113 16.66 10.53 -9.66
N ALA A 114 17.43 9.44 -9.80
CA ALA A 114 18.84 9.46 -10.16
C ALA A 114 19.23 8.18 -10.91
N GLN A 115 20.44 8.18 -11.49
CA GLN A 115 21.03 6.97 -12.07
C GLN A 115 21.57 6.01 -11.00
N HIS A 116 22.01 6.54 -9.85
CA HIS A 116 22.57 5.78 -8.73
C HIS A 116 21.48 5.18 -7.84
N LEU A 117 21.63 3.91 -7.47
CA LEU A 117 20.65 3.18 -6.66
C LEU A 117 20.58 3.74 -5.24
N ASP A 118 21.72 3.93 -4.56
CA ASP A 118 21.79 4.52 -3.21
C ASP A 118 21.07 5.88 -3.12
N THR A 119 21.31 6.75 -4.11
CA THR A 119 20.67 8.07 -4.17
C THR A 119 19.16 7.96 -4.38
N ASN A 120 18.70 7.02 -5.21
CA ASN A 120 17.27 6.77 -5.39
C ASN A 120 16.61 6.27 -4.11
N LEU A 121 17.26 5.36 -3.37
CA LEU A 121 16.72 4.83 -2.12
C LEU A 121 16.59 5.93 -1.07
N LYS A 122 17.63 6.75 -0.86
CA LYS A 122 17.55 7.89 0.07
C LYS A 122 16.43 8.86 -0.30
N LYS A 123 16.27 9.17 -1.59
CA LYS A 123 15.17 10.03 -2.07
C LYS A 123 13.81 9.39 -1.86
N PHE A 124 13.68 8.09 -2.12
CA PHE A 124 12.47 7.32 -1.88
C PHE A 124 12.06 7.40 -0.41
N GLU A 125 12.99 7.19 0.52
CA GLU A 125 12.72 7.28 1.96
C GLU A 125 12.28 8.67 2.39
N GLN A 126 12.98 9.70 1.90
CA GLN A 126 12.68 11.09 2.20
C GLN A 126 11.27 11.48 1.71
N GLU A 127 10.92 11.11 0.48
CA GLU A 127 9.59 11.36 -0.09
C GLU A 127 8.51 10.56 0.65
N TRP A 128 8.81 9.31 1.01
CA TRP A 128 7.87 8.46 1.76
C TRP A 128 7.51 9.07 3.12
N GLU A 129 8.52 9.49 3.89
CA GLU A 129 8.29 10.11 5.20
C GLU A 129 7.56 11.44 5.07
N THR A 130 7.92 12.26 4.08
CA THR A 130 7.24 13.53 3.79
C THR A 130 5.76 13.29 3.53
N LYS A 131 5.44 12.40 2.58
CA LYS A 131 4.06 12.07 2.18
C LYS A 131 3.28 11.37 3.29
N ARG A 132 3.93 10.53 4.09
CA ARG A 132 3.32 9.92 5.28
C ARG A 132 2.88 10.99 6.28
N ARG A 133 3.74 11.97 6.59
CA ARG A 133 3.41 13.08 7.49
C ARG A 133 2.26 13.92 6.95
N GLU A 134 2.27 14.24 5.65
CA GLU A 134 1.17 14.98 5.01
C GLU A 134 -0.17 14.24 5.11
N LYS A 135 -0.20 12.93 4.85
CA LYS A 135 -1.44 12.12 4.96
C LYS A 135 -1.90 11.94 6.40
N SER A 136 -0.98 11.80 7.37
CA SER A 136 -1.31 11.78 8.80
C SER A 136 -1.95 13.09 9.23
N LYS A 137 -1.36 14.24 8.86
CA LYS A 137 -1.92 15.58 9.12
C LYS A 137 -3.31 15.75 8.49
N ARG A 138 -3.52 15.25 7.27
CA ARG A 138 -4.83 15.29 6.61
C ARG A 138 -5.86 14.37 7.29
N GLN A 139 -5.45 13.23 7.85
CA GLN A 139 -6.36 12.38 8.63
C GLN A 139 -6.76 13.04 9.95
N GLU A 140 -5.83 13.70 10.65
CA GLU A 140 -6.16 14.50 11.84
C GLU A 140 -7.07 15.69 11.50
N GLN A 141 -6.85 16.37 10.38
CA GLN A 141 -7.70 17.48 9.92
C GLN A 141 -9.07 17.01 9.41
N ALA A 142 -9.18 15.84 8.78
CA ALA A 142 -10.46 15.26 8.37
C ALA A 142 -11.31 14.83 9.59
N THR A 143 -10.66 14.44 10.70
CA THR A 143 -11.33 14.23 11.99
C THR A 143 -11.63 15.52 12.76
N ALA A 144 -11.16 16.68 12.29
CA ALA A 144 -11.51 18.00 12.84
C ALA A 144 -12.82 18.56 12.25
N THR A 145 -13.68 17.70 11.72
CA THR A 145 -15.12 17.98 11.69
C THR A 145 -15.62 17.75 13.12
N PRO A 146 -16.37 18.66 13.77
CA PRO A 146 -16.69 18.54 15.18
C PRO A 146 -17.30 17.17 15.43
N ALA A 147 -16.59 16.39 16.25
CA ALA A 147 -17.09 15.15 16.78
C ALA A 147 -18.48 15.46 17.36
N LYS A 148 -19.54 14.96 16.71
CA LYS A 148 -20.73 14.62 17.46
C LYS A 148 -20.23 13.59 18.46
N THR A 149 -19.94 14.08 19.66
CA THR A 149 -19.67 13.29 20.82
C THR A 149 -20.72 12.19 20.81
N CYS A 150 -20.32 10.94 20.59
CA CYS A 150 -21.06 9.83 21.16
C CYS A 150 -20.93 10.05 22.67
N GLN A 151 -21.79 10.92 23.21
CA GLN A 151 -21.97 11.00 24.63
C GLN A 151 -22.46 9.61 24.98
N SER A 152 -21.56 8.82 25.55
CA SER A 152 -21.98 7.75 26.43
C SER A 152 -22.96 8.43 27.38
N PHE A 153 -24.26 8.17 27.18
CA PHE A 153 -25.28 8.49 28.15
C PHE A 153 -24.92 7.67 29.38
N ARG A 154 -24.01 8.18 30.21
CA ARG A 154 -23.92 7.75 31.59
C ARG A 154 -25.17 8.32 32.24
N PRO A 155 -26.12 7.50 32.68
CA PRO A 155 -27.23 8.00 33.47
C PRO A 155 -26.63 8.73 34.68
N LYS A 156 -27.12 9.94 34.96
CA LYS A 156 -26.70 10.72 36.12
C LYS A 156 -26.97 9.87 37.38
N PRO A 157 -26.00 9.70 38.30
CA PRO A 157 -26.27 9.01 39.56
C PRO A 157 -27.35 9.77 40.32
N GLY A 158 -28.47 9.09 40.64
CA GLY A 158 -29.59 9.65 41.40
C GLY A 158 -30.92 9.79 40.65
N VAL A 159 -31.01 9.44 39.37
CA VAL A 159 -32.30 9.38 38.66
C VAL A 159 -32.86 7.96 38.77
N PRO A 160 -34.01 7.73 39.44
CA PRO A 160 -34.61 6.40 39.48
C PRO A 160 -34.97 5.98 38.06
N PHE A 161 -34.45 4.82 37.64
CA PHE A 161 -34.79 4.21 36.37
C PHE A 161 -36.27 3.83 36.41
N HIS A 162 -37.10 4.64 35.76
CA HIS A 162 -38.52 4.33 35.63
C HIS A 162 -38.68 3.45 34.40
N ALA A 163 -38.88 2.15 34.64
CA ALA A 163 -39.15 1.21 33.57
C ALA A 163 -40.45 1.65 32.87
N PRO A 164 -40.47 1.78 31.53
CA PRO A 164 -41.69 2.10 30.82
C PRO A 164 -42.73 1.00 31.08
N SER A 165 -43.96 1.43 31.38
CA SER A 165 -45.08 0.52 31.60
C SER A 165 -45.24 -0.41 30.38
N PRO A 166 -45.42 -1.73 30.61
CA PRO A 166 -45.48 -2.69 29.52
C PRO A 166 -46.65 -2.37 28.57
N PRO A 167 -46.50 -2.70 27.28
CA PRO A 167 -47.56 -2.49 26.30
C PRO A 167 -48.83 -3.26 26.69
N ARG A 168 -49.99 -2.73 26.31
CA ARG A 168 -51.33 -3.26 26.66
C ARG A 168 -51.57 -4.73 26.29
N TYR A 169 -50.72 -5.30 25.44
CA TYR A 169 -50.79 -6.67 24.92
C TYR A 169 -49.72 -7.60 25.51
N PHE A 170 -49.09 -7.23 26.62
CA PHE A 170 -48.11 -8.11 27.27
C PHE A 170 -48.82 -9.31 27.89
N ILE A 171 -48.64 -10.48 27.29
CA ILE A 171 -49.16 -11.76 27.80
C ILE A 171 -48.05 -12.39 28.66
N PRO A 172 -48.23 -12.50 29.99
CA PRO A 172 -47.24 -13.14 30.85
C PRO A 172 -47.14 -14.63 30.50
N ARG A 173 -45.91 -15.13 30.42
CA ARG A 173 -45.63 -16.55 30.16
C ARG A 173 -46.10 -17.38 31.37
N PRO A 174 -46.88 -18.45 31.19
CA PRO A 174 -47.24 -19.34 32.29
C PRO A 174 -45.97 -20.05 32.79
N GLU A 175 -45.76 -20.01 34.10
CA GLU A 175 -44.73 -20.80 34.77
C GLU A 175 -45.23 -22.25 34.91
N VAL A 176 -44.37 -23.21 34.55
CA VAL A 176 -44.57 -24.66 34.72
C VAL A 176 -43.98 -25.08 36.05
#